data_AF-A0A1S1N9Q3-F1
#
_entry.id   AF-A0A1S1N9Q3-F1
#
_cell.length_a   1.000
_cell.length_b   1.000
_cell.length_c   1.000
_cell.angle_alpha   90.00
_cell.angle_beta   90.00
_cell.angle_gamma   90.00
#
_symmetry.space_group_name_H-M   'P 1'
#
loop_
_entity.id
_entity.type
_entity.pdbx_description
1 polymer ?
#
loop_
_entity_poly.entity_id
_entity_poly.type
_entity_poly.pdbx_seq_one_letter_code
_entity_poly.pdbx_strand_id
1 'polypeptide(L)'
;MLDFVTIGFVLSQLWSPIIITPIYLTLIGICIIYGVYTKNINMAHIAGIIFALTGAGYVIFESGLINKATPDENQVLQSILIFGTQLLLCLTATFLLTFRVQLSRRLSKADSIKLTPFDGIFHWIFIYLAIVNLAALLEDMAYLLLDLKSWTPIYDNFEGLIYFAWVLCCSALLSMMICSTKSKPVNGANVS
;
A
#
# COMPACT_ATOMS: atom_id res chain seq x y z
N MET A 1 13.92 23.76 22.53
CA MET A 1 12.71 23.20 21.92
C MET A 1 13.17 22.38 20.73
N LEU A 2 12.86 21.08 20.71
CA LEU A 2 13.09 20.25 19.53
C LEU A 2 11.87 20.50 18.63
N ASP A 3 12.00 21.38 17.64
CA ASP A 3 10.87 21.84 16.84
C ASP A 3 10.31 20.68 16.01
N PHE A 4 8.99 20.70 15.74
CA PHE A 4 8.32 19.72 14.87
C PHE A 4 9.02 19.54 13.51
N VAL A 5 9.67 20.60 13.02
CA VAL A 5 10.50 20.59 11.81
C VAL A 5 11.76 19.77 12.00
N THR A 6 12.44 19.88 13.15
CA THR A 6 13.63 19.10 13.49
C THR A 6 13.29 17.63 13.71
N ILE A 7 12.15 17.33 14.36
CA ILE A 7 11.63 15.96 14.48
C ILE A 7 11.27 15.40 13.10
N GLY A 8 10.58 16.18 12.26
CA GLY A 8 10.26 15.80 10.88
C GLY A 8 11.50 15.56 10.03
N PHE A 9 12.55 16.37 10.18
CA PHE A 9 13.82 16.25 9.46
C PHE A 9 14.70 15.08 9.94
N VAL A 10 14.74 14.82 11.25
CA VAL A 10 15.43 13.63 11.80
C VAL A 10 14.68 12.35 11.44
N LEU A 11 13.34 12.38 11.46
CA LEU A 11 12.53 11.27 11.01
C LEU A 11 12.63 11.08 9.50
N SER A 12 12.76 12.14 8.68
CA SER A 12 12.91 12.00 7.23
C SER A 12 14.24 11.34 6.82
N GLN A 13 15.29 11.38 7.66
CA GLN A 13 16.49 10.56 7.42
C GLN A 13 16.27 9.06 7.68
N LEU A 14 15.27 8.69 8.49
CA LEU A 14 14.81 7.31 8.63
C LEU A 14 13.86 6.90 7.48
N TRP A 15 13.47 7.84 6.61
CA TRP A 15 12.56 7.63 5.48
C TRP A 15 13.27 7.09 4.24
N SER A 16 14.30 6.26 4.42
CA SER A 16 14.91 5.53 3.31
C SER A 16 13.96 4.42 2.81
N PRO A 17 13.72 4.32 1.49
CA PRO A 17 12.95 3.22 0.90
C PRO A 17 13.43 1.83 1.31
N ILE A 18 14.75 1.68 1.52
CA ILE A 18 15.43 0.44 1.93
C ILE A 18 14.99 -0.02 3.32
N ILE A 19 14.62 0.92 4.19
CA ILE A 19 14.22 0.62 5.58
C ILE A 19 12.70 0.55 5.69
N ILE A 20 11.98 1.52 5.13
CA ILE A 20 10.53 1.62 5.31
C ILE A 20 9.79 0.49 4.57
N THR A 21 10.22 0.13 3.35
CA THR A 21 9.52 -0.90 2.56
C THR A 21 9.53 -2.27 3.23
N PRO A 22 10.68 -2.79 3.74
CA PRO A 22 10.68 -4.05 4.48
C PRO A 22 9.88 -3.98 5.78
N ILE A 23 9.90 -2.86 6.51
CA ILE A 23 9.08 -2.70 7.73
C ILE A 23 7.59 -2.78 7.39
N TYR A 24 7.16 -2.07 6.34
CA TYR A 24 5.78 -2.09 5.87
C TYR A 24 5.33 -3.51 5.49
N LEU A 25 6.11 -4.21 4.66
CA LEU A 25 5.83 -5.59 4.27
C LEU A 25 5.81 -6.54 5.47
N THR A 26 6.73 -6.38 6.42
CA THR A 26 6.78 -7.19 7.65
C THR A 26 5.51 -7.01 8.48
N LEU A 27 5.05 -5.78 8.67
CA LEU A 27 3.83 -5.48 9.43
C LEU A 27 2.60 -6.09 8.76
N ILE A 28 2.49 -5.99 7.44
CA ILE A 28 1.41 -6.66 6.69
C ILE A 28 1.51 -8.19 6.85
N GLY A 29 2.72 -8.74 6.77
CA GLY A 29 2.97 -10.17 6.98
C GLY A 29 2.50 -10.65 8.36
N ILE A 30 2.79 -9.90 9.42
CA ILE A 30 2.29 -10.17 10.78
C ILE A 30 0.75 -10.16 10.79
N CYS A 31 0.11 -9.21 10.10
CA CYS A 31 -1.34 -9.14 10.00
C CYS A 31 -1.95 -10.36 9.28
N ILE A 32 -1.27 -10.89 8.25
CA ILE A 32 -1.68 -12.13 7.58
C ILE A 32 -1.59 -13.31 8.55
N ILE A 33 -0.44 -13.49 9.20
CA ILE A 33 -0.23 -14.59 10.16
C ILE A 33 -1.28 -14.53 11.27
N TYR A 34 -1.53 -13.35 11.81
CA TYR A 34 -2.56 -13.12 12.81
C TYR A 34 -3.96 -13.49 12.29
N GLY A 35 -4.32 -13.03 11.09
CA GLY A 35 -5.62 -13.33 10.46
C GLY A 35 -5.83 -14.82 10.27
N VAL A 36 -4.80 -15.54 9.81
CA VAL A 36 -4.83 -17.01 9.66
C VAL A 36 -4.96 -17.70 11.03
N TYR A 37 -4.12 -17.33 12.00
CA TYR A 37 -4.13 -17.92 13.34
C TYR A 37 -5.47 -17.74 14.06
N THR A 38 -6.08 -16.56 13.92
CA THR A 38 -7.37 -16.24 14.55
C THR A 38 -8.59 -16.69 13.74
N LYS A 39 -8.37 -17.33 12.57
CA LYS A 39 -9.39 -17.73 11.59
C LYS A 39 -10.22 -16.55 11.06
N ASN A 40 -9.65 -15.35 11.04
CA ASN A 40 -10.24 -14.16 10.44
C ASN A 40 -9.89 -14.09 8.93
N ILE A 41 -10.70 -14.79 8.12
CA ILE A 41 -10.50 -14.89 6.66
C ILE A 41 -10.53 -13.52 5.99
N ASN A 42 -11.40 -12.60 6.46
CA ASN A 42 -11.48 -11.25 5.90
C ASN A 42 -10.14 -10.52 6.05
N MET A 43 -9.56 -10.52 7.26
CA MET A 43 -8.27 -9.86 7.51
C MET A 43 -7.13 -10.51 6.72
N ALA A 44 -7.08 -11.85 6.71
CA ALA A 44 -6.05 -12.59 5.99
C ALA A 44 -6.06 -12.29 4.48
N HIS A 45 -7.24 -12.22 3.86
CA HIS A 45 -7.36 -11.91 2.44
C HIS A 45 -7.00 -10.47 2.10
N ILE A 46 -7.44 -9.50 2.90
CA ILE A 46 -7.11 -8.08 2.67
C ILE A 46 -5.61 -7.87 2.77
N ALA A 47 -5.02 -8.31 3.88
CA ALA A 47 -3.60 -8.20 4.10
C ALA A 47 -2.82 -8.99 3.04
N GLY A 48 -3.32 -10.16 2.62
CA GLY A 48 -2.74 -10.97 1.56
C GLY A 48 -2.72 -10.29 0.18
N ILE A 49 -3.83 -9.67 -0.24
CA ILE A 49 -3.91 -8.91 -1.50
C ILE A 49 -2.90 -7.75 -1.47
N ILE A 50 -2.87 -7.00 -0.38
CA ILE A 50 -1.97 -5.86 -0.19
C ILE A 50 -0.50 -6.33 -0.23
N PHE A 51 -0.18 -7.40 0.52
CA PHE A 51 1.16 -7.96 0.57
C PHE A 51 1.63 -8.44 -0.80
N ALA A 52 0.77 -9.16 -1.53
CA ALA A 52 1.13 -9.71 -2.83
C ALA A 52 1.46 -8.61 -3.83
N LEU A 53 0.65 -7.54 -3.90
CA LEU A 53 0.85 -6.46 -4.86
C LEU A 53 2.00 -5.53 -4.47
N THR A 54 2.11 -5.16 -3.20
CA THR A 54 3.25 -4.37 -2.71
C THR A 54 4.55 -5.15 -2.85
N GLY A 55 4.54 -6.45 -2.52
CA GLY A 55 5.69 -7.34 -2.67
C GLY A 55 6.09 -7.54 -4.14
N ALA A 56 5.12 -7.67 -5.06
CA ALA A 56 5.39 -7.72 -6.49
C ALA A 56 6.07 -6.42 -6.97
N GLY A 57 5.56 -5.26 -6.54
CA GLY A 57 6.22 -3.97 -6.81
C GLY A 57 7.66 -3.97 -6.32
N TYR A 58 7.88 -4.29 -5.04
CA TYR A 58 9.22 -4.36 -4.46
C TYR A 58 10.19 -5.23 -5.28
N VAL A 59 9.76 -6.45 -5.67
CA VAL A 59 10.58 -7.35 -6.48
C VAL A 59 10.88 -6.78 -7.87
N ILE A 60 9.90 -6.15 -8.53
CA ILE A 60 10.09 -5.56 -9.87
C ILE A 60 11.16 -4.46 -9.82
N PHE A 61 11.12 -3.59 -8.82
CA PHE A 61 12.06 -2.48 -8.69
C PHE A 61 13.44 -2.93 -8.22
N GLU A 62 13.53 -3.77 -7.19
CA GLU A 62 14.80 -4.28 -6.65
C GLU A 62 15.56 -5.19 -7.61
N SER A 63 14.85 -5.97 -8.44
CA SER A 63 15.50 -6.81 -9.46
C SER A 63 16.15 -6.01 -10.60
N GLY A 64 15.90 -4.69 -10.63
CA GLY A 64 16.34 -3.80 -11.71
C GLY A 64 15.68 -4.12 -13.04
N LEU A 65 14.51 -4.78 -13.05
CA LEU A 65 13.84 -5.22 -14.28
C LEU A 65 13.50 -4.03 -15.18
N ILE A 66 13.05 -2.92 -14.60
CA ILE A 66 12.74 -1.69 -15.33
C ILE A 66 14.01 -1.08 -15.95
N ASN A 67 15.10 -1.02 -15.20
CA ASN A 67 16.38 -0.50 -15.70
C ASN A 67 16.94 -1.37 -16.84
N LYS A 68 16.76 -2.69 -16.77
CA LYS A 68 17.15 -3.61 -17.85
C LYS A 68 16.27 -3.49 -19.10
N ALA A 69 15.01 -3.12 -18.94
CA ALA A 69 14.04 -3.01 -20.03
C ALA A 69 14.10 -1.66 -20.77
N THR A 70 14.88 -0.69 -20.26
CA THR A 70 14.92 0.67 -20.79
C THR A 70 16.32 1.01 -21.30
N PRO A 71 16.47 1.50 -22.55
CA PRO A 71 17.72 2.10 -23.00
C PRO A 71 18.01 3.39 -22.23
N ASP A 72 19.26 3.62 -21.83
CA ASP A 72 19.68 4.80 -21.04
C ASP A 72 19.32 6.15 -21.69
N GLU A 73 19.10 6.17 -23.01
CA GLU A 73 18.77 7.37 -23.77
C GLU A 73 17.26 7.71 -23.77
N ASN A 74 16.37 6.79 -23.39
CA ASN A 74 14.93 7.00 -23.47
C ASN A 74 14.31 7.27 -22.10
N GLN A 75 14.54 8.48 -21.59
CA GLN A 75 14.03 8.93 -20.29
C GLN A 75 12.50 8.86 -20.21
N VAL A 76 11.78 9.21 -21.29
CA VAL A 76 10.31 9.13 -21.33
C VAL A 76 9.81 7.71 -21.12
N LEU A 77 10.44 6.73 -21.79
CA LEU A 77 10.08 5.32 -21.59
C LEU A 77 10.39 4.87 -20.17
N GLN A 78 11.50 5.32 -19.58
CA GLN A 78 11.86 5.02 -18.20
C GLN A 78 10.78 5.51 -17.22
N SER A 79 10.35 6.77 -17.37
CA SER A 79 9.29 7.39 -16.57
C SER A 79 7.98 6.62 -16.65
N ILE A 80 7.56 6.26 -17.87
CA ILE A 80 6.35 5.47 -18.09
C ILE A 80 6.46 4.10 -17.42
N LEU A 81 7.61 3.44 -17.51
CA LEU A 81 7.80 2.13 -16.89
C LEU A 81 7.84 2.21 -15.37
N ILE A 82 8.48 3.22 -14.78
CA ILE A 82 8.53 3.42 -13.33
C ILE A 82 7.12 3.74 -12.79
N PHE A 83 6.58 4.91 -13.15
CA PHE A 83 5.33 5.37 -12.57
C PHE A 83 4.12 4.61 -13.12
N GLY A 84 4.16 4.17 -14.38
CA GLY A 84 3.09 3.38 -14.98
C GLY A 84 2.98 1.97 -14.40
N THR A 85 4.10 1.29 -14.07
CA THR A 85 4.05 0.00 -13.38
C THR A 85 3.45 0.15 -11.98
N GLN A 86 3.89 1.16 -11.23
CA GLN A 86 3.37 1.42 -9.90
C GLN A 86 1.89 1.81 -9.94
N LEU A 87 1.48 2.64 -10.90
CA LEU A 87 0.08 2.98 -11.16
C LEU A 87 -0.75 1.73 -11.47
N LEU A 88 -0.26 0.84 -12.33
CA LEU A 88 -0.96 -0.39 -12.70
C LEU A 88 -1.13 -1.32 -11.48
N LEU A 89 -0.11 -1.45 -10.64
CA LEU A 89 -0.19 -2.21 -9.39
C LEU A 89 -1.23 -1.59 -8.43
N CYS A 90 -1.24 -0.26 -8.28
CA CYS A 90 -2.24 0.43 -7.45
C CYS A 90 -3.67 0.27 -7.99
N LEU A 91 -3.88 0.38 -9.30
CA LEU A 91 -5.19 0.16 -9.93
C LEU A 91 -5.64 -1.30 -9.77
N THR A 92 -4.73 -2.25 -9.93
CA THR A 92 -5.00 -3.67 -9.68
C THR A 92 -5.39 -3.90 -8.24
N ALA A 93 -4.69 -3.29 -7.28
CA ALA A 93 -5.02 -3.38 -5.86
C ALA A 93 -6.40 -2.81 -5.57
N THR A 94 -6.71 -1.61 -6.10
CA THR A 94 -8.02 -0.99 -5.99
C THR A 94 -9.11 -1.95 -6.50
N PHE A 95 -8.94 -2.50 -7.70
CA PHE A 95 -9.91 -3.43 -8.28
C PHE A 95 -10.11 -4.68 -7.41
N LEU A 96 -9.03 -5.34 -6.99
CA LEU A 96 -9.10 -6.53 -6.15
C LEU A 96 -9.73 -6.23 -4.79
N LEU A 97 -9.46 -5.06 -4.20
CA LEU A 97 -10.01 -4.64 -2.92
C LEU A 97 -11.49 -4.23 -3.03
N THR A 98 -11.90 -3.57 -4.11
CA THR A 98 -13.32 -3.25 -4.38
C THR A 98 -14.15 -4.51 -4.53
N PHE A 99 -13.67 -5.49 -5.29
CA PHE A 99 -14.39 -6.75 -5.53
C PHE A 99 -14.02 -7.87 -4.54
N ARG A 100 -13.32 -7.55 -3.45
CA ARG A 100 -12.72 -8.54 -2.57
C ARG A 100 -13.71 -9.53 -2.00
N VAL A 101 -14.93 -9.11 -1.67
CA VAL A 101 -15.94 -10.01 -1.10
C VAL A 101 -16.33 -11.09 -2.11
N GLN A 102 -16.50 -10.71 -3.37
CA GLN A 102 -16.84 -11.65 -4.45
C GLN A 102 -15.66 -12.59 -4.74
N LEU A 103 -14.45 -12.04 -4.80
CA LEU A 103 -13.22 -12.80 -5.03
C LEU A 103 -12.96 -13.79 -3.88
N SER A 104 -13.08 -13.33 -2.65
CA SER A 104 -12.85 -14.12 -1.45
C SER A 104 -13.85 -15.27 -1.36
N ARG A 105 -15.14 -15.03 -1.66
CA ARG A 105 -16.16 -16.10 -1.64
C ARG A 105 -15.84 -17.19 -2.66
N ARG A 106 -15.33 -16.83 -3.84
CA ARG A 106 -14.88 -17.80 -4.85
C ARG A 106 -13.66 -18.59 -4.39
N LEU A 107 -12.70 -17.93 -3.72
CA LEU A 107 -11.45 -18.57 -3.26
C LEU A 107 -11.66 -19.48 -2.05
N SER A 108 -12.34 -19.00 -1.01
CA SER A 108 -12.46 -19.73 0.26
C SER A 108 -13.70 -20.63 0.35
N LYS A 109 -14.65 -20.53 -0.60
CA LYS A 109 -15.97 -21.21 -0.58
C LYS A 109 -16.70 -21.06 0.77
N ALA A 110 -16.44 -19.98 1.50
CA ALA A 110 -16.90 -19.79 2.86
C ALA A 110 -17.99 -18.72 2.92
N ASP A 111 -19.18 -19.10 3.38
CA ASP A 111 -20.31 -18.17 3.62
C ASP A 111 -20.03 -17.18 4.77
N SER A 112 -18.97 -17.41 5.54
CA SER A 112 -18.53 -16.52 6.62
C SER A 112 -17.87 -15.22 6.13
N ILE A 113 -17.65 -15.06 4.82
CA ILE A 113 -17.07 -13.85 4.24
C ILE A 113 -18.13 -12.75 4.18
N LYS A 114 -17.90 -11.73 5.01
CA LYS A 114 -18.79 -10.58 5.20
C LYS A 114 -18.10 -9.31 4.74
N LEU A 115 -18.90 -8.40 4.20
CA LEU A 115 -18.48 -7.02 4.00
C LEU A 115 -18.15 -6.42 5.38
N THR A 116 -16.96 -5.86 5.51
CA THR A 116 -16.49 -5.14 6.71
C THR A 116 -16.43 -3.64 6.41
N PRO A 117 -16.50 -2.78 7.44
CA PRO A 117 -16.29 -1.34 7.24
C PRO A 117 -14.91 -1.01 6.63
N PHE A 118 -13.93 -1.87 6.87
CA PHE A 118 -12.58 -1.76 6.31
C PHE A 118 -12.54 -2.01 4.79
N ASP A 119 -13.59 -2.57 4.18
CA ASP A 119 -13.74 -2.71 2.72
C ASP A 119 -13.71 -1.34 2.05
N GLY A 120 -14.35 -0.36 2.67
CA GLY A 120 -14.33 1.03 2.25
C GLY A 120 -12.92 1.62 2.27
N ILE A 121 -12.25 1.47 3.41
CA ILE A 121 -11.02 2.20 3.70
C ILE A 121 -9.88 1.78 2.75
N PHE A 122 -9.66 0.49 2.56
CA PHE A 122 -8.50 0.02 1.80
C PHE A 122 -8.57 0.38 0.32
N HIS A 123 -9.73 0.27 -0.34
CA HIS A 123 -9.79 0.64 -1.75
C HIS A 123 -9.56 2.15 -1.96
N TRP A 124 -10.04 3.01 -1.05
CA TRP A 124 -9.76 4.45 -1.12
C TRP A 124 -8.27 4.78 -0.92
N ILE A 125 -7.56 4.06 -0.04
CA ILE A 125 -6.10 4.23 0.12
C ILE A 125 -5.37 3.91 -1.20
N PHE A 126 -5.77 2.85 -1.91
CA PHE A 126 -5.14 2.48 -3.18
C PHE A 126 -5.58 3.36 -4.36
N ILE A 127 -6.78 3.95 -4.32
CA ILE A 127 -7.17 5.03 -5.24
C ILE A 127 -6.28 6.24 -5.02
N TYR A 128 -6.04 6.65 -3.77
CA TYR A 128 -5.12 7.74 -3.45
C TYR A 128 -3.71 7.47 -3.99
N LEU A 129 -3.15 6.27 -3.75
CA LEU A 129 -1.85 5.89 -4.30
C LEU A 129 -1.84 5.91 -5.83
N ALA A 130 -2.90 5.46 -6.49
CA ALA A 130 -3.02 5.54 -7.95
C ALA A 130 -3.02 7.00 -8.43
N ILE A 131 -3.73 7.90 -7.76
CA ILE A 131 -3.74 9.33 -8.09
C ILE A 131 -2.34 9.94 -7.93
N VAL A 132 -1.63 9.63 -6.84
CA VAL A 132 -0.25 10.11 -6.62
C VAL A 132 0.69 9.62 -7.73
N ASN A 133 0.62 8.35 -8.11
CA ASN A 133 1.44 7.80 -9.20
C ASN A 133 1.08 8.37 -10.57
N LEU A 134 -0.20 8.61 -10.84
CA LEU A 134 -0.64 9.27 -12.05
C LEU A 134 -0.16 10.71 -12.11
N ALA A 135 -0.26 11.45 -11.01
CA ALA A 135 0.21 12.83 -10.93
C ALA A 135 1.74 12.90 -11.11
N ALA A 136 2.50 11.98 -10.50
CA ALA A 136 3.94 11.87 -10.70
C ALA A 136 4.31 11.58 -12.16
N LEU A 137 3.61 10.65 -12.81
CA LEU A 137 3.80 10.35 -14.23
C LEU A 137 3.53 11.59 -15.12
N LEU A 138 2.43 12.29 -14.87
CA LEU A 138 2.07 13.48 -15.64
C LEU A 138 3.07 14.63 -15.43
N GLU A 139 3.51 14.82 -14.20
CA GLU A 139 4.49 15.84 -13.83
C GLU A 139 5.85 15.56 -14.50
N ASP A 140 6.30 14.31 -14.45
CA ASP A 140 7.57 13.89 -15.07
C ASP A 140 7.51 13.95 -16.60
N MET A 141 6.36 13.59 -17.19
CA MET A 141 6.14 13.82 -18.62
C MET A 141 6.13 15.31 -18.99
N ALA A 142 5.54 16.17 -18.16
CA ALA A 142 5.55 17.61 -18.36
C ALA A 142 6.97 18.19 -18.23
N TYR A 143 7.77 17.67 -17.30
CA TYR A 143 9.18 18.02 -17.16
C TYR A 143 9.97 17.66 -18.43
N LEU A 144 9.84 16.42 -18.91
CA LEU A 144 10.63 15.92 -20.05
C LEU A 144 10.16 16.45 -21.42
N LEU A 145 8.85 16.60 -21.63
CA LEU A 145 8.29 16.96 -22.94
C LEU A 145 8.01 18.46 -23.12
N LEU A 146 7.71 19.16 -22.03
CA LEU A 146 7.30 20.57 -22.07
C LEU A 146 8.34 21.52 -21.42
N ASP A 147 9.47 20.98 -20.94
CA ASP A 147 10.55 21.71 -20.26
C ASP A 147 10.07 22.51 -19.03
N LEU A 148 8.99 22.06 -18.37
CA LEU A 148 8.38 22.72 -17.21
C LEU A 148 9.14 22.44 -15.91
N LYS A 149 10.41 22.83 -15.85
CA LYS A 149 11.35 22.48 -14.76
C LYS A 149 10.95 22.98 -13.36
N SER A 150 10.10 23.99 -13.27
CA SER A 150 9.64 24.55 -11.99
C SER A 150 8.40 23.84 -11.42
N TRP A 151 7.83 22.88 -12.16
CA TRP A 151 6.61 22.20 -11.76
C TRP A 151 6.96 20.80 -11.23
N THR A 152 7.53 20.74 -10.02
CA THR A 152 7.93 19.51 -9.33
C THR A 152 7.23 19.23 -7.97
N PRO A 153 6.01 19.74 -7.68
CA PRO A 153 5.42 19.59 -6.35
C PRO A 153 5.16 18.14 -5.94
N ILE A 154 4.80 17.26 -6.88
CA ILE A 154 4.56 15.85 -6.59
C ILE A 154 5.89 15.12 -6.42
N TYR A 155 6.84 15.34 -7.33
CA TYR A 155 8.17 14.74 -7.28
C TYR A 155 8.87 15.03 -5.94
N ASP A 156 8.86 16.30 -5.51
CA ASP A 156 9.53 16.74 -4.28
C ASP A 156 8.90 16.14 -3.00
N ASN A 157 7.62 15.73 -3.07
CA ASN A 157 6.88 15.17 -1.94
C ASN A 157 6.50 13.69 -2.14
N PHE A 158 7.00 13.04 -3.20
CA PHE A 158 6.48 11.75 -3.67
C PHE A 158 6.57 10.67 -2.58
N GLU A 159 7.77 10.47 -2.03
CA GLU A 159 7.99 9.51 -0.94
C GLU A 159 7.10 9.83 0.28
N GLY A 160 6.97 11.13 0.59
CA GLY A 160 6.07 11.69 1.59
C GLY A 160 4.65 11.14 1.48
N LEU A 161 4.08 11.30 0.28
CA LEU A 161 2.73 10.90 -0.08
C LEU A 161 2.55 9.37 -0.04
N ILE A 162 3.52 8.61 -0.55
CA ILE A 162 3.48 7.15 -0.53
C ILE A 162 3.51 6.62 0.91
N TYR A 163 4.44 7.09 1.74
CA TYR A 163 4.56 6.57 3.11
C TYR A 163 3.39 7.02 3.99
N PHE A 164 2.80 8.19 3.73
CA PHE A 164 1.54 8.58 4.38
C PHE A 164 0.42 7.55 4.12
N ALA A 165 0.27 7.09 2.86
CA ALA A 165 -0.69 6.02 2.55
C ALA A 165 -0.35 4.70 3.27
N TRP A 166 0.93 4.35 3.38
CA TRP A 166 1.37 3.13 4.07
C TRP A 166 1.06 3.20 5.57
N VAL A 167 1.26 4.34 6.20
CA VAL A 167 0.88 4.57 7.61
C VAL A 167 -0.63 4.39 7.79
N LEU A 168 -1.46 4.97 6.90
CA LEU A 168 -2.91 4.77 6.93
C LEU A 168 -3.28 3.30 6.75
N CYS A 169 -2.61 2.60 5.82
CA CYS A 169 -2.83 1.18 5.58
C CYS A 169 -2.51 0.32 6.81
N CYS A 170 -1.34 0.54 7.44
CA CYS A 170 -0.95 -0.14 8.67
C CYS A 170 -1.94 0.14 9.80
N SER A 171 -2.33 1.40 9.96
CA SER A 171 -3.28 1.82 11.00
C SER A 171 -4.65 1.16 10.82
N ALA A 172 -5.13 1.04 9.57
CA ALA A 172 -6.36 0.34 9.24
C ALA A 172 -6.28 -1.17 9.53
N LEU A 173 -5.16 -1.83 9.18
CA LEU A 173 -4.94 -3.25 9.46
C LEU A 173 -4.87 -3.53 10.96
N LEU A 174 -4.14 -2.71 11.72
CA LEU A 174 -4.07 -2.81 13.18
C LEU A 174 -5.43 -2.55 13.83
N SER A 175 -6.20 -1.58 13.34
CA SER A 175 -7.55 -1.32 13.81
C SER A 175 -8.46 -2.53 13.56
N MET A 176 -8.36 -3.16 12.38
CA MET A 176 -9.09 -4.39 12.06
C MET A 176 -8.71 -5.54 13.00
N MET A 177 -7.42 -5.67 13.31
CA MET A 177 -6.90 -6.63 14.29
C MET A 177 -7.54 -6.43 15.67
N ILE A 178 -7.51 -5.21 16.19
CA ILE A 178 -8.07 -4.84 17.51
C ILE A 178 -9.60 -5.01 17.54
N CYS A 179 -10.31 -4.63 16.48
CA CYS A 179 -11.75 -4.84 16.41
C CYS A 179 -12.11 -6.34 16.40
N SER A 180 -11.28 -7.17 15.76
CA SER A 180 -11.52 -8.61 15.70
C SER A 180 -11.37 -9.31 17.06
N THR A 181 -10.48 -8.84 17.94
CA THR A 181 -10.35 -9.39 19.30
C THR A 181 -11.56 -9.05 20.17
N LYS A 182 -12.04 -7.80 20.12
CA LYS A 182 -13.20 -7.34 20.91
C LYS A 182 -14.51 -8.03 20.51
N SER A 183 -14.61 -8.49 19.26
CA SER A 183 -15.81 -9.15 18.74
C SER A 183 -15.96 -10.62 19.18
N LYS A 184 -14.94 -11.24 19.78
CA LYS A 184 -15.08 -12.55 20.41
C LYS A 184 -15.70 -12.33 21.80
N PRO A 185 -16.90 -12.86 22.09
CA PRO A 185 -17.42 -12.81 23.45
C PRO A 185 -16.44 -13.54 24.37
N VAL A 186 -16.14 -12.92 25.51
CA VAL A 186 -15.58 -13.61 26.68
C VAL A 186 -16.67 -14.57 27.16
N ASN A 187 -16.84 -15.70 26.48
CA ASN A 187 -17.59 -16.84 27.02
C ASN A 187 -16.68 -17.52 28.04
N GLY A 188 -16.63 -16.92 29.22
CA GLY A 188 -15.89 -17.40 30.38
C GLY A 188 -16.23 -16.68 31.68
N ALA A 189 -17.31 -15.89 31.71
CA ALA A 189 -17.77 -15.24 32.94
C ALA A 189 -19.29 -15.41 33.09
N ASN A 190 -19.64 -16.27 34.05
CA ASN A 190 -20.90 -16.53 34.77
C ASN A 190 -21.18 -18.05 34.76
N VAL A 191 -20.72 -18.82 35.75
CA VAL A 191 -21.08 -18.83 37.18
C VAL A 191 -22.58 -19.02 37.38
N SER A 192 -22.99 -20.28 37.52
CA SER A 192 -23.66 -20.89 38.69
C SER A 192 -24.17 -22.28 38.31
#